data_AF-A0AAE3ZCZ2-F1
#
_entry.id   AF-A0AAE3ZCZ2-F1
#
_cell.length_a   1.000
_cell.length_b   1.000
_cell.length_c   1.000
_cell.angle_alpha   90.00
_cell.angle_beta   90.00
_cell.angle_gamma   90.00
#
_symmetry.space_group_name_H-M   'P 1'
#
loop_
_entity.id
_entity.type
_entity.pdbx_description
1 polymer ?
#
loop_
_entity_poly.entity_id
_entity_poly.type
_entity_poly.pdbx_seq_one_letter_code
_entity_poly.pdbx_strand_id
1 'polypeptide(L)' 'MPAHTMRAVRLHEHGGPEVLRYDEVPLPTSDPGEALVRVNAIGVNPPDWYLREPNRQDRNNAGRFTVRALRSSCWRDW' A
#
# COMPACT_ATOMS: atom_id res chain seq x y z
N MET A 1 -5.08 25.83 1.79
CA MET A 1 -4.02 25.35 2.71
C MET A 1 -3.16 24.37 1.93
N PRO A 2 -1.83 24.47 1.94
CA PRO A 2 -0.99 23.48 1.25
C PRO A 2 -1.26 22.12 1.88
N ALA A 3 -1.53 21.11 1.05
CA ALA A 3 -1.70 19.75 1.53
C ALA A 3 -0.35 19.29 2.12
N HIS A 4 -0.33 18.89 3.39
CA HIS A 4 0.83 18.22 3.94
C HIS A 4 1.05 16.93 3.18
N THR A 5 2.28 16.70 2.71
CA THR A 5 2.63 15.51 1.94
C THR A 5 3.47 14.53 2.76
N MET A 6 3.52 13.28 2.30
CA MET A 6 4.38 12.21 2.78
C MET A 6 4.97 11.46 1.58
N ARG A 7 6.02 10.67 1.82
CA ARG A 7 6.62 9.84 0.77
C ARG A 7 6.08 8.41 0.82
N ALA A 8 5.79 7.84 -0.35
CA ALA A 8 5.26 6.48 -0.47
C ALA A 8 5.85 5.75 -1.68
N VAL A 9 6.11 4.46 -1.54
CA VAL A 9 6.38 3.58 -2.68
C VAL A 9 5.04 3.15 -3.26
N ARG A 10 4.80 3.43 -4.55
CA ARG A 10 3.52 3.17 -5.23
C ARG A 10 3.71 2.36 -6.49
N LEU A 11 2.72 1.52 -6.74
CA LEU A 11 2.56 0.78 -7.98
C LEU A 11 1.53 1.51 -8.85
N HIS A 12 1.94 1.96 -10.03
CA HIS A 12 1.06 2.64 -10.99
C HIS A 12 0.60 1.73 -12.13
N GLU A 13 1.38 0.71 -12.43
CA GLU A 13 1.17 -0.30 -13.47
C GLU A 13 1.74 -1.64 -13.01
N HIS A 14 1.35 -2.75 -13.62
CA HIS A 14 1.93 -4.06 -13.31
C HIS A 14 3.26 -4.23 -14.08
N GLY A 15 4.22 -4.94 -13.52
CA GLY A 15 5.54 -5.14 -14.15
C GLY A 15 6.56 -5.70 -13.18
N GLY A 16 7.85 -5.62 -13.51
CA GLY A 16 8.96 -5.95 -12.60
C GLY A 16 9.19 -4.89 -11.52
N PRO A 17 10.25 -4.96 -10.71
CA PRO A 17 10.53 -3.96 -9.66
C PRO A 17 10.64 -2.52 -10.20
N GLU A 18 10.96 -2.35 -11.47
CA GLU A 18 11.09 -1.06 -12.18
C GLU A 18 9.82 -0.23 -12.23
N VAL A 19 8.64 -0.82 -12.04
CA VAL A 19 7.36 -0.09 -12.02
C VAL A 19 7.04 0.55 -10.65
N LEU A 20 7.85 0.27 -9.62
CA LEU A 20 7.73 0.89 -8.30
C LEU A 20 8.30 2.30 -8.33
N ARG A 21 7.49 3.28 -7.91
CA ARG A 21 7.89 4.69 -7.86
C ARG A 21 7.83 5.22 -6.45
N TYR A 22 8.80 6.05 -6.10
CA TYR A 22 8.84 6.75 -4.81
C TYR A 22 8.24 8.14 -4.98
N ASP A 23 6.97 8.25 -4.63
CA ASP A 23 6.17 9.45 -4.86
C ASP A 23 6.09 10.30 -3.59
N GLU A 24 5.89 11.60 -3.78
CA GLU A 24 5.34 12.48 -2.76
C GLU A 24 3.81 12.55 -2.94
N VAL A 25 3.07 12.21 -1.88
CA VAL A 25 1.60 12.09 -1.89
C VAL A 25 0.99 12.84 -0.71
N PRO A 26 -0.29 13.25 -0.76
CA PRO A 26 -0.96 13.85 0.39
C PRO A 26 -0.94 12.93 1.62
N LEU A 27 -0.79 13.52 2.80
CA LEU A 27 -0.91 12.83 4.08
C LEU A 27 -2.36 12.33 4.23
N PRO A 28 -2.57 11.03 4.50
CA PRO A 28 -3.91 10.49 4.67
C PRO A 28 -4.54 10.96 6.00
N THR A 29 -5.86 11.02 6.03
CA THR A 29 -6.67 11.24 7.24
C THR A 29 -7.17 9.90 7.77
N SER A 30 -7.32 9.78 9.09
CA SER A 30 -7.93 8.63 9.76
C SER A 30 -9.41 8.88 10.05
N ASP A 31 -10.26 7.89 9.78
CA ASP A 31 -11.68 7.90 10.15
C ASP A 31 -11.89 7.43 11.61
N PRO A 32 -13.10 7.59 12.20
CA PRO A 32 -13.40 7.04 13.52
C PRO A 32 -13.13 5.53 13.60
N GLY A 33 -12.31 5.11 14.58
CA GLY A 33 -11.88 3.72 14.72
C GLY A 33 -10.61 3.37 13.93
N GLU A 34 -10.05 4.29 13.16
CA GLU A 34 -8.75 4.17 12.53
C GLU A 34 -7.69 4.98 13.31
N ALA A 35 -6.41 4.64 13.10
CA ALA A 35 -5.28 5.41 13.61
C ALA A 35 -4.31 5.74 12.48
N LEU A 36 -3.82 6.99 12.45
CA LEU A 36 -2.74 7.39 11.56
C LEU A 36 -1.39 7.08 12.21
N VAL A 37 -0.60 6.20 11.60
CA VAL A 37 0.69 5.75 12.14
C VAL A 37 1.84 6.31 11.31
N ARG A 38 2.81 6.93 11.98
CA ARG A 38 4.10 7.28 11.36
C ARG A 38 4.98 6.04 11.34
N VAL A 39 5.24 5.53 10.14
CA VAL A 39 6.01 4.31 9.92
C VAL A 39 7.51 4.60 9.97
N ASN A 40 8.24 3.90 10.85
CA ASN A 40 9.71 3.96 10.91
C ASN A 40 10.40 2.82 10.14
N ALA A 41 9.74 1.66 10.06
CA ALA A 41 10.20 0.49 9.33
C ALA A 41 8.98 -0.33 8.83
N ILE A 42 9.17 -1.06 7.73
CA ILE A 42 8.17 -2.00 7.18
C ILE A 42 8.82 -3.35 6.90
N GLY A 43 8.03 -4.41 7.03
CA GLY A 43 8.35 -5.72 6.46
C GLY A 43 7.83 -5.80 5.03
N VAL A 44 8.56 -6.52 4.18
CA VAL A 44 8.08 -6.91 2.85
C VAL A 44 7.68 -8.38 2.92
N ASN A 45 6.42 -8.66 2.61
CA ASN A 45 5.82 -9.97 2.61
C ASN A 45 5.72 -10.53 1.19
N PRO A 46 5.61 -11.86 1.01
CA PRO A 46 5.50 -12.45 -0.32
C PRO A 46 4.38 -11.87 -1.22
N PRO A 47 3.17 -11.55 -0.70
CA PRO A 47 2.13 -10.90 -1.51
C PRO A 47 2.55 -9.56 -2.13
N ASP A 48 3.44 -8.80 -1.49
CA ASP A 48 3.84 -7.46 -1.94
C ASP A 48 4.53 -7.48 -3.30
N TRP A 49 5.14 -8.62 -3.68
CA TRP A 49 5.80 -8.75 -4.98
C TRP A 49 5.04 -9.64 -5.97
N TYR A 50 4.34 -10.69 -5.53
CA TYR A 50 3.57 -11.53 -6.45
C TYR A 50 2.31 -10.83 -6.97
N LEU A 51 1.68 -9.94 -6.18
CA LEU A 51 0.49 -9.18 -6.61
C LEU A 51 0.82 -8.04 -7.57
N ARG A 52 2.11 -7.69 -7.70
CA ARG A 52 2.60 -6.74 -8.72
C ARG A 52 2.55 -7.35 -10.12
N GLU A 53 2.52 -8.67 -10.24
CA GLU A 53 2.42 -9.37 -11.51
C GLU A 53 0.97 -9.36 -12.04
N PRO A 54 0.77 -9.14 -13.35
CA PRO A 54 -0.57 -9.00 -13.92
C PRO A 54 -1.45 -10.25 -13.79
N ASN A 55 -0.85 -11.44 -13.62
CA ASN A 55 -1.55 -12.73 -13.61
C ASN A 55 -2.07 -13.15 -12.23
N ARG A 56 -1.89 -12.31 -11.19
CA ARG A 56 -2.27 -12.62 -9.80
C ARG A 56 -3.23 -11.59 -9.20
N GLN A 57 -4.17 -11.10 -10.00
CA GLN A 57 -5.18 -10.17 -9.52
C GLN A 57 -6.11 -10.84 -8.50
N ASP A 58 -6.12 -10.30 -7.29
CA ASP A 58 -7.36 -10.29 -6.51
C ASP A 58 -8.28 -9.25 -7.14
N ARG A 59 -9.37 -9.71 -7.75
CA ARG A 59 -10.38 -8.89 -8.44
C ARG A 59 -11.03 -7.85 -7.52
N ASN A 60 -10.78 -7.92 -6.20
CA ASN A 60 -11.34 -7.03 -5.20
C ASN A 60 -10.37 -5.91 -4.73
N ASN A 61 -9.11 -5.86 -5.20
CA ASN A 61 -8.09 -4.94 -4.68
C ASN A 61 -7.44 -4.00 -5.72
N ALA A 62 -8.13 -3.75 -6.84
CA ALA A 62 -7.62 -2.87 -7.90
C ALA A 62 -7.43 -1.42 -7.37
N GLY A 63 -6.18 -1.00 -7.16
CA GLY A 63 -5.81 0.41 -7.03
C GLY A 63 -5.66 0.99 -5.61
N ARG A 64 -5.61 0.17 -4.54
CA ARG A 64 -5.37 0.64 -3.16
C ARG A 64 -4.11 0.04 -2.53
N PHE A 65 -2.95 0.21 -3.17
CA PHE A 65 -1.65 0.06 -2.48
C PHE A 65 -1.23 1.38 -1.84
N THR A 66 -2.09 1.91 -0.98
CA THR A 66 -1.69 2.81 0.10
C THR A 66 -1.80 1.96 1.36
N VAL A 67 -0.90 2.07 2.33
CA VAL A 67 -1.03 1.38 3.62
C VAL A 67 -2.32 1.85 4.29
N ARG A 68 -3.43 1.21 3.92
CA ARG A 68 -4.66 1.11 4.68
C ARG A 68 -4.55 -0.30 5.21
N ALA A 69 -4.55 -0.45 6.53
CA ALA A 69 -4.58 -1.75 7.18
C ALA A 69 -5.89 -2.47 6.78
N LEU A 70 -5.89 -3.03 5.58
CA LEU A 70 -6.97 -3.84 5.07
C LEU A 70 -6.78 -5.20 5.71
N ARG A 71 -7.83 -5.66 6.41
CA ARG A 71 -7.97 -7.02 6.91
C ARG A 71 -7.73 -7.99 5.76
N SER A 72 -6.47 -8.38 5.59
CA SER A 72 -6.07 -9.49 4.74
C SER A 72 -6.26 -10.77 5.55
N SER A 73 -6.84 -11.79 4.93
CA SER A 73 -7.00 -13.12 5.51
C SER A 73 -5.67 -13.75 5.92
N CYS A 74 -4.53 -13.23 5.43
CA CYS A 74 -3.19 -13.67 5.82
C CYS A 74 -2.84 -13.40 7.30
N TRP A 75 -3.64 -12.59 8.00
CA TRP A 75 -3.42 -12.24 9.41
C TRP A 75 -4.27 -13.06 10.39
N ARG A 76 -5.14 -13.97 9.92
CA ARG A 76 -6.04 -14.71 10.82
C ARG A 76 -5.36 -15.80 11.66
N ASP A 77 -4.12 -16.18 11.31
CA ASP A 77 -3.40 -17.28 11.93
C ASP A 77 -2.06 -16.87 12.58
N TRP A 78 -1.92 -15.58 12.94
CA TRP A 78 -0.85 -15.05 13.77
C TRP A 78 -1.41 -14.40 15.04
#